data_AF-A0A0G1UEQ7-F1
#
_entry.id   AF-A0A0G1UEQ7-F1
#
_cell.length_a   1.000
_cell.length_b   1.000
_cell.length_c   1.000
_cell.angle_alpha   90.00
_cell.angle_beta   90.00
_cell.angle_gamma   90.00
#
_symmetry.space_group_name_H-M   'P 1'
#
loop_
_entity.id
_entity.type
_entity.pdbx_description
1 polymer ?
#
loop_
_entity_poly.entity_id
_entity_poly.type
_entity_poly.pdbx_seq_one_letter_code
_entity_poly.pdbx_strand_id
1 'polypeptide(L)'
;MQIPKPDLNIVLDNPMDVVKRRLTERQNSDAHEANFDHIQKARESYLWAAKNYDNFTVVSGVENDKELTPEEIHERVWELTRGDLGP
;
A
#
# COMPACT_ATOMS: atom_id res chain seq x y z
N MET A 1 24.29 14.49 -12.95
CA MET A 1 23.96 13.20 -12.32
C MET A 1 22.45 13.04 -12.38
N GLN A 2 21.94 11.96 -12.95
CA GLN A 2 20.51 11.64 -12.85
C GLN A 2 20.28 10.91 -11.54
N ILE A 3 19.27 11.34 -10.78
CA ILE A 3 18.84 10.63 -9.57
C ILE A 3 18.11 9.36 -10.06
N PRO A 4 18.51 8.16 -9.62
CA PRO A 4 17.83 6.93 -10.00
C PRO A 4 16.38 6.95 -9.52
N LYS A 5 15.46 6.44 -10.33
CA LYS A 5 14.03 6.33 -10.02
C LYS A 5 13.56 4.88 -10.21
N PRO A 6 12.56 4.42 -9.44
CA PRO A 6 11.98 3.09 -9.66
C PRO A 6 11.20 3.03 -10.98
N ASP A 7 11.27 1.89 -11.66
CA ASP A 7 10.45 1.61 -12.84
C ASP A 7 8.99 1.29 -12.48
N LEU A 8 8.76 0.79 -11.25
CA LEU A 8 7.44 0.46 -10.71
C LEU A 8 7.39 0.72 -9.20
N ASN A 9 6.27 1.26 -8.72
CA ASN A 9 5.93 1.42 -7.31
C ASN A 9 4.56 0.78 -7.08
N ILE A 10 4.46 -0.12 -6.10
CA ILE A 10 3.20 -0.77 -5.72
C ILE A 10 2.76 -0.21 -4.37
N VAL A 11 1.62 0.49 -4.36
CA VAL A 11 1.02 1.06 -3.17
C VAL A 11 -0.03 0.10 -2.64
N LEU A 12 0.24 -0.53 -1.49
CA LEU A 12 -0.75 -1.36 -0.80
C LEU A 12 -1.67 -0.46 0.04
N ASP A 13 -2.83 -0.10 -0.50
CA ASP A 13 -3.77 0.81 0.18
C ASP A 13 -4.73 0.02 1.08
N ASN A 14 -4.95 0.54 2.29
CA ASN A 14 -6.02 0.10 3.16
C ASN A 14 -6.80 1.32 3.67
N PRO A 15 -8.13 1.22 3.79
CA PRO A 15 -8.95 2.20 4.49
C PRO A 15 -8.44 2.46 5.92
N MET A 16 -8.61 3.71 6.41
CA MET A 16 -8.03 4.12 7.70
C MET A 16 -8.61 3.39 8.91
N ASP A 17 -9.83 2.88 8.83
CA ASP A 17 -10.45 2.02 9.84
C ASP A 17 -9.75 0.67 9.94
N VAL A 18 -9.44 0.03 8.81
CA VAL A 18 -8.62 -1.20 8.75
C VAL A 18 -7.23 -0.97 9.34
N VAL A 19 -6.58 0.13 8.94
CA VAL A 19 -5.24 0.49 9.43
C VAL A 19 -5.26 0.71 10.94
N LYS A 20 -6.22 1.49 11.45
CA LYS A 20 -6.40 1.73 12.90
C LYS A 20 -6.56 0.43 13.66
N ARG A 21 -7.46 -0.45 13.21
CA ARG A 21 -7.72 -1.75 13.84
C ARG A 21 -6.44 -2.59 13.95
N ARG A 22 -5.73 -2.78 12.82
CA ARG A 22 -4.50 -3.60 12.78
C ARG A 22 -3.38 -3.03 13.66
N LEU A 23 -3.25 -1.71 13.75
CA LEU A 23 -2.25 -1.08 14.62
C LEU A 23 -2.61 -1.21 16.10
N THR A 24 -3.89 -1.10 16.46
CA THR A 24 -4.34 -1.28 17.85
C THR A 24 -4.22 -2.73 18.34
N GLU A 25 -4.32 -3.70 17.44
CA GLU A 25 -4.15 -5.13 17.77
C GLU A 25 -2.69 -5.53 17.97
N ARG A 26 -1.73 -4.73 17.49
CA ARG A 26 -0.29 -4.96 17.71
C ARG A 26 0.10 -4.55 19.13
N GLN A 27 0.52 -5.52 19.94
CA GLN A 27 0.97 -5.29 21.34
C GLN A 27 2.30 -4.53 21.47
N ASN A 28 3.02 -4.28 20.38
CA ASN A 28 4.32 -3.59 20.36
C ASN A 28 4.28 -2.34 19.48
N SER A 29 3.33 -1.44 19.72
CA SER A 29 3.24 -0.18 18.99
C SER A 29 4.40 0.74 19.39
N ASP A 30 5.34 0.96 18.47
CA ASP A 30 6.43 1.93 18.64
C ASP A 30 5.86 3.36 18.53
N ALA A 31 6.49 4.36 19.15
CA ALA A 31 5.92 5.70 19.35
C ALA A 31 5.53 6.43 18.04
N HIS A 32 6.04 5.99 16.88
CA HIS A 32 5.71 6.51 15.55
C HIS A 32 4.39 5.94 14.97
N GLU A 33 3.86 4.83 15.50
CA GLU A 33 2.58 4.23 15.08
C GLU A 33 1.34 4.92 15.71
N ALA A 34 1.54 5.91 16.58
CA ALA A 34 0.46 6.53 17.37
C ALA A 34 -0.18 7.79 16.77
N ASN A 35 0.32 8.31 15.62
CA ASN A 35 -0.25 9.50 14.97
C ASN A 35 -1.05 9.14 13.70
N PHE A 36 -2.35 8.90 13.89
CA PHE A 36 -3.24 8.56 12.79
C PHE A 36 -3.40 9.67 11.74
N ASP A 37 -3.21 10.95 12.10
CA ASP A 37 -3.24 12.05 11.14
C ASP A 37 -2.03 12.01 10.21
N HIS A 38 -0.85 11.63 10.74
CA HIS A 38 0.34 11.43 9.92
C HIS A 38 0.15 10.26 8.95
N ILE A 39 -0.40 9.15 9.43
CA ILE A 39 -0.69 7.96 8.61
C ILE A 39 -1.70 8.30 7.51
N GLN A 40 -2.76 9.04 7.84
CA GLN A 40 -3.75 9.49 6.86
C GLN A 40 -3.11 10.37 5.78
N LYS A 41 -2.28 11.35 6.16
CA LYS A 41 -1.58 12.22 5.21
C LYS A 41 -0.59 11.44 4.33
N ALA A 42 0.08 10.43 4.89
CA ALA A 42 0.95 9.54 4.12
C ALA A 42 0.15 8.74 3.08
N ARG A 43 -0.99 8.15 3.48
CA ARG A 43 -1.93 7.48 2.57
C ARG A 43 -2.39 8.40 1.44
N GLU A 44 -2.84 9.61 1.78
CA GLU A 44 -3.27 10.62 0.81
C GLU A 44 -2.13 11.00 -0.17
N SER A 45 -0.88 11.08 0.31
CA SER A 45 0.28 11.39 -0.52
C SER A 45 0.59 10.26 -1.52
N TYR A 46 0.50 9.00 -1.10
CA TYR A 46 0.69 7.86 -2.01
C TYR A 46 -0.46 7.70 -3.01
N LEU A 47 -1.70 7.93 -2.59
CA LEU A 47 -2.85 7.94 -3.51
C LEU A 47 -2.77 9.10 -4.51
N TRP A 48 -2.29 10.27 -4.07
CA TRP A 48 -1.97 11.36 -4.98
C TRP A 48 -0.86 10.97 -5.95
N ALA A 49 0.22 10.34 -5.50
CA ALA A 49 1.29 9.88 -6.38
C ALA A 49 0.76 8.88 -7.44
N ALA A 50 -0.03 7.89 -7.03
CA ALA A 50 -0.65 6.92 -7.94
C ALA A 50 -1.61 7.54 -8.96
N LYS A 51 -2.21 8.69 -8.64
CA LYS A 51 -3.04 9.44 -9.59
C LYS A 51 -2.22 10.26 -10.58
N ASN A 52 -1.00 10.66 -10.24
CA ASN A 52 -0.20 11.64 -10.99
C ASN A 52 1.05 11.07 -11.67
N TYR A 53 1.46 9.84 -11.34
CA TYR A 53 2.62 9.19 -11.93
C TYR A 53 2.27 7.81 -12.48
N ASP A 54 2.68 7.55 -13.72
CA ASP A 54 2.34 6.31 -14.44
C ASP A 54 3.03 5.06 -13.87
N ASN A 55 4.13 5.23 -13.12
CA ASN A 55 4.87 4.13 -12.50
C ASN A 55 4.40 3.81 -11.08
N PHE A 56 3.21 4.26 -10.68
CA PHE A 56 2.59 3.93 -9.40
C PHE A 56 1.28 3.20 -9.61
N THR A 57 1.19 2.00 -9.04
CA THR A 57 -0.01 1.14 -9.12
C THR A 57 -0.55 0.90 -7.71
N VAL A 58 -1.85 1.08 -7.52
CA VAL A 58 -2.53 0.81 -6.24
C VAL A 58 -3.09 -0.60 -6.23
N VAL A 59 -2.79 -1.34 -5.16
CA VAL A 59 -3.47 -2.59 -4.82
C VAL A 59 -4.25 -2.36 -3.53
N SER A 60 -5.57 -2.46 -3.63
CA SER A 60 -6.45 -2.37 -2.45
C SER A 60 -6.32 -3.64 -1.61
N GLY A 61 -6.17 -3.48 -0.30
CA GLY A 61 -6.27 -4.58 0.68
C GLY A 61 -7.71 -4.87 1.11
N VAL A 62 -8.70 -4.17 0.55
CA VAL A 62 -10.14 -4.38 0.80
C VAL A 62 -10.89 -4.52 -0.51
N GLU A 63 -11.80 -5.48 -0.59
CA GLU A 63 -12.72 -5.67 -1.71
C GLU A 63 -14.12 -6.01 -1.19
N ASN A 64 -15.16 -5.32 -1.67
CA ASN A 64 -16.55 -5.52 -1.24
C ASN A 64 -16.71 -5.53 0.30
N ASP A 65 -16.12 -4.55 0.97
CA ASP A 65 -16.10 -4.41 2.44
C ASP A 65 -15.44 -5.57 3.21
N LYS A 66 -14.72 -6.46 2.50
CA LYS A 66 -13.94 -7.56 3.08
C LYS A 66 -12.44 -7.25 2.98
N GLU A 67 -11.73 -7.35 4.10
CA GLU A 67 -10.26 -7.36 4.08
C GLU A 67 -9.74 -8.60 3.37
N LEU A 68 -8.80 -8.39 2.46
CA LEU A 68 -8.11 -9.45 1.74
C LEU A 68 -7.06 -10.13 2.62
N THR A 69 -6.86 -11.42 2.41
CA THR A 69 -5.76 -12.17 3.02
C THR A 69 -4.42 -11.82 2.37
N PRO A 70 -3.28 -12.09 3.04
CA PRO A 70 -1.96 -11.95 2.42
C PRO A 70 -1.83 -12.69 1.10
N GLU A 71 -2.42 -13.88 0.97
CA GLU A 71 -2.43 -14.69 -0.26
C GLU A 71 -3.25 -14.01 -1.37
N GLU A 72 -4.44 -13.48 -1.06
CA GLU A 72 -5.25 -12.74 -2.02
C GLU A 72 -4.53 -11.46 -2.52
N ILE A 73 -3.80 -10.78 -1.64
CA ILE A 73 -2.97 -9.61 -2.01
C ILE A 73 -1.76 -10.06 -2.83
N HIS A 74 -1.11 -11.16 -2.44
CA HIS A 74 0.03 -11.73 -3.16
C HIS A 74 -0.33 -12.04 -4.61
N GLU A 75 -1.45 -12.73 -4.85
CA GLU A 75 -1.90 -13.05 -6.22
C GLU A 75 -2.13 -11.78 -7.05
N ARG A 76 -2.69 -10.71 -6.47
CA ARG A 76 -2.84 -9.42 -7.18
C ARG A 76 -1.50 -8.81 -7.56
N VAL A 77 -0.54 -8.81 -6.64
CA VAL A 77 0.81 -8.31 -6.90
C VAL A 77 1.53 -9.17 -7.94
N TRP A 78 1.36 -10.49 -7.87
CA TRP A 78 1.93 -11.43 -8.82
C TRP A 78 1.39 -11.19 -10.23
N GLU A 79 0.07 -11.12 -10.39
CA GLU A 79 -0.56 -10.83 -11.69
C GLU A 79 -0.14 -9.47 -12.26
N LEU A 80 0.15 -8.47 -11.41
CA LEU A 80 0.70 -7.18 -11.84
C LEU A 80 2.14 -7.25 -12.33
N THR A 81 2.97 -8.14 -11.78
CA THR A 81 4.43 -8.12 -11.97
C THR A 81 4.96 -9.25 -12.84
N ARG A 82 4.20 -10.34 -12.99
CA ARG A 82 4.62 -11.53 -13.75
C ARG A 82 4.98 -11.28 -15.22
N GLY A 83 4.50 -10.18 -15.81
CA GLY A 83 4.85 -9.79 -17.18
C GLY A 83 6.20 -9.07 -17.28
N ASP A 84 6.64 -8.44 -16.19
CA ASP A 84 7.89 -7.67 -16.10
C ASP A 84 9.04 -8.51 -15.55
N LEU A 85 8.72 -9.54 -14.78
CA LEU A 85 9.65 -10.56 -14.33
C LEU A 85 9.85 -11.54 -15.48
N GLY A 86 11.03 -11.50 -16.09
CA GLY A 86 11.40 -12.43 -17.18
C GLY A 86 11.24 -13.92 -16.82
N PRO A 87 11.45 -14.82 -17.79
CA PRO A 87 11.25 -16.26 -17.61
C PRO A 87 12.10 -16.88 -16.48
#